data_AF-A0A833DQM8-F1
#
_entry.id   AF-A0A833DQM8-F1
#
_cell.length_a   1.000
_cell.length_b   1.000
_cell.length_c   1.000
_cell.angle_alpha   90.00
_cell.angle_beta   90.00
_cell.angle_gamma   90.00
#
_symmetry.space_group_name_H-M   'P 1'
#
loop_
_entity.id
_entity.type
_entity.pdbx_description
1 polymer ?
#
loop_
_entity_poly.entity_id
_entity_poly.type
_entity_poly.pdbx_seq_one_letter_code
_entity_poly.pdbx_strand_id
1 'polypeptide(L)'
;KQIKGGETTTSYIYIPQRERLFVLRYIATLTKHGRLVKNLLPKTEDELSSQLASESWSGDKIKSEVEQLEPEEQEILAALYTGISSLELPTMMGLDVDEVEKILESLIDKGYLDLVRIRKETELTEKGRAVTNYIISNF
;
A
#
# COMPACT_ATOMS: atom_id res chain seq x y z
N LYS A 1 -2.28 -1.45 -36.95
CA LYS A 1 -2.18 -2.31 -38.15
C LYS A 1 -2.44 -1.44 -39.37
N GLN A 2 -1.39 -0.89 -39.97
CA GLN A 2 -1.53 -0.26 -41.29
C GLN A 2 -1.12 -1.30 -42.32
N ILE A 3 -1.96 -1.51 -43.32
CA ILE A 3 -1.68 -2.40 -44.45
C ILE A 3 -1.25 -1.48 -45.58
N LYS A 4 0.05 -1.46 -45.89
CA LYS A 4 0.58 -0.82 -47.10
C LYS A 4 1.23 -1.95 -47.91
N GLY A 5 0.64 -2.30 -49.06
CA GLY A 5 1.24 -3.27 -49.98
C GLY A 5 1.13 -4.76 -49.62
N GLY A 6 0.29 -5.16 -48.65
CA GLY A 6 0.10 -6.58 -48.30
C GLY A 6 1.03 -7.12 -47.21
N GLU A 7 2.00 -6.32 -46.77
CA GLU A 7 2.86 -6.63 -45.63
C GLU A 7 2.26 -6.07 -44.33
N THR A 8 2.27 -6.87 -43.26
CA THR A 8 1.85 -6.40 -41.93
C THR A 8 3.06 -5.81 -41.21
N THR A 9 3.12 -4.48 -41.12
CA THR A 9 4.14 -3.79 -40.33
C THR A 9 3.66 -3.57 -38.90
N THR A 10 4.43 -4.12 -37.95
CA THR A 10 4.29 -3.80 -36.53
C THR A 10 5.26 -2.68 -36.20
N SER A 11 4.73 -1.48 -35.94
CA SER A 11 5.52 -0.35 -35.47
C SER A 11 5.46 -0.30 -33.96
N TYR A 12 6.63 -0.18 -33.33
CA TYR A 12 6.74 0.08 -31.90
C TYR A 12 6.91 1.58 -31.68
N ILE A 13 6.35 2.09 -30.58
CA ILE A 13 6.56 3.47 -30.13
C ILE A 13 7.29 3.37 -28.80
N TYR A 14 8.51 3.90 -28.76
CA TYR A 14 9.21 4.07 -27.50
C TYR A 14 8.66 5.32 -26.81
N ILE A 15 8.23 5.18 -25.56
CA ILE A 15 7.69 6.26 -24.75
C ILE A 15 8.56 6.42 -23.52
N PRO A 16 9.14 7.62 -23.28
CA PRO A 16 9.85 7.90 -22.05
C PRO A 16 8.98 7.64 -20.81
N GLN A 17 9.62 7.16 -19.74
CA GLN A 17 8.95 6.69 -18.53
C GLN A 17 8.01 7.73 -17.89
N ARG A 18 8.44 9.01 -17.81
CA ARG A 18 7.62 10.10 -17.27
C ARG A 18 6.36 10.40 -18.10
N GLU A 19 6.37 10.06 -19.38
CA GLU A 19 5.31 10.40 -20.33
C GLU A 19 4.35 9.22 -20.55
N ARG A 20 4.75 8.01 -20.13
CA ARG A 20 3.98 6.77 -20.33
C ARG A 20 2.56 6.84 -19.78
N LEU A 21 2.38 7.36 -18.56
CA LEU A 21 1.06 7.51 -17.96
C LEU A 21 0.19 8.50 -18.74
N PHE A 22 0.77 9.61 -19.22
CA PHE A 22 0.06 10.58 -20.05
C PHE A 22 -0.40 9.96 -21.37
N VAL A 23 0.45 9.15 -22.01
CA VAL A 23 0.10 8.46 -23.25
C VAL A 23 -0.97 7.39 -23.01
N LEU A 24 -0.84 6.58 -21.95
CA LEU A 24 -1.86 5.57 -21.60
C LEU A 24 -3.20 6.23 -21.29
N ARG A 25 -3.21 7.35 -20.54
CA ARG A 25 -4.43 8.12 -20.23
C ARG A 25 -5.03 8.75 -21.48
N TYR A 26 -4.19 9.31 -22.37
CA TYR A 26 -4.63 9.79 -23.67
C TYR A 26 -5.31 8.68 -24.49
N ILE A 27 -4.69 7.49 -24.58
CA ILE A 27 -5.28 6.36 -25.30
C ILE A 27 -6.59 5.92 -24.64
N ALA A 28 -6.63 5.85 -23.31
CA ALA A 28 -7.82 5.45 -22.55
C ALA A 28 -8.99 6.41 -22.73
N THR A 29 -8.73 7.71 -22.72
CA THR A 29 -9.75 8.76 -22.70
C THR A 29 -10.14 9.25 -24.10
N LEU A 30 -9.17 9.36 -25.00
CA LEU A 30 -9.34 10.10 -26.27
C LEU A 30 -9.25 9.20 -27.51
N THR A 31 -9.04 7.89 -27.37
CA THR A 31 -9.00 6.97 -28.51
C THR A 31 -10.01 5.82 -28.40
N LYS A 32 -10.35 5.23 -29.55
CA LYS A 32 -11.21 4.03 -29.64
C LYS A 32 -10.64 2.78 -28.97
N HIS A 33 -9.36 2.80 -28.59
CA HIS A 33 -8.65 1.67 -27.99
C HIS A 33 -8.65 1.71 -26.47
N GLY A 34 -9.44 2.58 -25.83
CA GLY A 34 -9.35 2.77 -24.39
C GLY A 34 -9.59 1.52 -23.54
N ARG A 35 -10.45 0.59 -24.00
CA ARG A 35 -10.66 -0.71 -23.32
C ARG A 35 -9.41 -1.59 -23.25
N LEU A 36 -8.49 -1.48 -24.23
CA LEU A 36 -7.28 -2.29 -24.29
C LEU A 36 -6.22 -1.84 -23.29
N VAL A 37 -6.20 -0.53 -22.98
CA VAL A 37 -5.21 0.06 -22.06
C VAL A 37 -5.77 0.29 -20.66
N LYS A 38 -7.07 0.07 -20.43
CA LYS A 38 -7.71 0.33 -19.14
C LYS A 38 -7.08 -0.45 -17.99
N ASN A 39 -6.62 -1.68 -18.27
CA ASN A 39 -5.96 -2.53 -17.28
C ASN A 39 -4.48 -2.16 -17.05
N LEU A 40 -3.92 -1.28 -17.89
CA LEU A 40 -2.55 -0.77 -17.76
C LEU A 40 -2.51 0.56 -16.99
N LEU A 41 -3.68 1.14 -16.69
CA LEU A 41 -3.76 2.33 -15.86
C LEU A 41 -3.81 1.93 -14.38
N PRO A 42 -3.11 2.66 -13.51
CA PRO A 42 -3.30 2.51 -12.07
C PRO A 42 -4.75 2.84 -11.71
N LYS A 43 -5.33 2.05 -10.81
CA LYS A 43 -6.72 2.19 -10.37
C LYS A 43 -6.85 3.18 -9.22
N THR A 44 -5.78 3.39 -8.46
CA THR A 44 -5.70 4.33 -7.33
C THR A 44 -4.43 5.17 -7.39
N GLU A 45 -4.41 6.29 -6.67
CA GLU A 45 -3.22 7.13 -6.49
C GLU A 45 -2.10 6.39 -5.76
N ASP A 46 -2.46 5.54 -4.80
CA ASP A 46 -1.52 4.68 -4.08
C ASP A 46 -0.85 3.68 -5.03
N GLU A 47 -1.63 3.03 -5.92
CA GLU A 47 -1.09 2.10 -6.91
C GLU A 47 -0.13 2.80 -7.88
N LEU A 48 -0.43 4.05 -8.28
CA LEU A 48 0.47 4.86 -9.09
C LEU A 48 1.77 5.18 -8.33
N SER A 49 1.66 5.55 -7.05
CA SER A 49 2.80 5.90 -6.21
C SER A 49 3.71 4.69 -5.96
N SER A 50 3.13 3.52 -5.69
CA SER A 50 3.87 2.26 -5.55
C SER A 50 4.55 1.83 -6.86
N GLN A 51 3.88 2.00 -8.01
CA GLN A 51 4.49 1.75 -9.31
C GLN A 51 5.68 2.69 -9.55
N LEU A 52 5.54 3.99 -9.28
CA LEU A 52 6.63 4.96 -9.42
C LEU A 52 7.79 4.71 -8.46
N ALA A 53 7.50 4.29 -7.23
CA ALA A 53 8.52 3.94 -6.23
C ALA A 53 9.32 2.71 -6.67
N SER A 54 8.65 1.62 -7.04
CA SER A 54 9.31 0.41 -7.56
C SER A 54 10.05 0.67 -8.88
N GLU A 55 9.58 1.59 -9.69
CA GLU A 55 10.25 2.01 -10.92
C GLU A 55 11.49 2.89 -10.68
N SER A 56 11.54 3.63 -9.57
CA SER A 56 12.67 4.50 -9.22
C SER A 56 13.81 3.74 -8.54
N TRP A 57 13.52 2.56 -7.99
CA TRP A 57 14.49 1.68 -7.35
C TRP A 57 14.91 0.60 -8.37
N SER A 58 16.23 0.39 -8.53
CA SER A 58 16.72 -0.72 -9.36
C SER A 58 16.16 -2.04 -8.82
N GLY A 59 15.78 -2.98 -9.71
CA GLY A 59 15.25 -4.28 -9.29
C GLY A 59 16.17 -5.03 -8.31
N ASP A 60 17.49 -4.87 -8.46
CA ASP A 60 18.48 -5.43 -7.52
C ASP A 60 18.41 -4.78 -6.13
N LYS A 61 18.13 -3.47 -6.04
CA LYS A 61 17.95 -2.77 -4.76
C LYS A 61 16.67 -3.21 -4.06
N ILE A 62 15.57 -3.34 -4.79
CA ILE A 62 14.30 -3.82 -4.20
C ILE A 62 14.48 -5.24 -3.67
N LYS A 63 15.15 -6.11 -4.43
CA LYS A 63 15.43 -7.46 -3.98
C LYS A 63 16.27 -7.49 -2.71
N SER A 64 17.30 -6.65 -2.60
CA SER A 64 18.11 -6.56 -1.39
C SER A 64 17.36 -6.00 -0.18
N GLU A 65 16.39 -5.11 -0.38
CA GLU A 65 15.52 -4.64 0.72
C GLU A 65 14.59 -5.78 1.20
N VAL A 66 13.98 -6.51 0.27
CA VAL A 66 13.13 -7.66 0.61
C VAL A 66 13.91 -8.74 1.36
N GLU A 67 15.16 -9.01 0.97
CA GLU A 67 16.04 -9.97 1.66
C GLU A 67 16.44 -9.54 3.08
N GLN A 68 16.31 -8.26 3.43
CA GLN A 68 16.57 -7.74 4.79
C GLN A 68 15.35 -7.78 5.71
N LEU A 69 14.18 -8.08 5.17
CA LEU A 69 12.94 -8.19 5.92
C LEU A 69 12.71 -9.62 6.39
N GLU A 70 12.31 -9.76 7.65
CA GLU A 70 11.87 -11.04 8.18
C GLU A 70 10.53 -11.46 7.54
N PRO A 71 10.19 -12.77 7.51
CA PRO A 71 8.95 -13.24 6.87
C PRO A 71 7.69 -12.56 7.42
N GLU A 72 7.65 -12.32 8.73
CA GLU A 72 6.52 -11.66 9.41
C GLU A 72 6.40 -10.17 9.04
N GLU A 73 7.54 -9.49 8.86
CA GLU A 73 7.59 -8.10 8.38
C GLU A 73 7.03 -7.99 6.95
N GLN A 74 7.39 -8.92 6.07
CA GLN A 74 6.86 -8.96 4.70
C GLN A 74 5.35 -9.20 4.68
N GLU A 75 4.86 -10.10 5.54
CA GLU A 75 3.43 -10.39 5.66
C GLU A 75 2.64 -9.17 6.15
N ILE A 76 3.16 -8.45 7.16
CA ILE A 76 2.53 -7.21 7.67
C ILE A 76 2.47 -6.15 6.57
N LEU A 77 3.57 -5.93 5.83
CA LEU A 77 3.58 -4.95 4.74
C LEU A 77 2.56 -5.31 3.64
N ALA A 78 2.47 -6.60 3.29
CA ALA A 78 1.48 -7.08 2.32
C ALA A 78 0.04 -6.89 2.84
N ALA A 79 -0.22 -7.23 4.10
CA ALA A 79 -1.53 -7.05 4.73
C ALA A 79 -1.97 -5.58 4.72
N LEU A 80 -1.10 -4.67 5.16
CA LEU A 80 -1.34 -3.23 5.14
C LEU A 80 -1.58 -2.72 3.71
N TYR A 81 -0.80 -3.18 2.73
CA TYR A 81 -0.98 -2.81 1.32
C TYR A 81 -2.35 -3.27 0.77
N THR A 82 -2.87 -4.41 1.22
CA THR A 82 -4.23 -4.86 0.84
C THR A 82 -5.35 -4.15 1.60
N GLY A 83 -5.02 -3.25 2.51
CA GLY A 83 -5.98 -2.46 3.29
C GLY A 83 -6.40 -3.08 4.61
N ILE A 84 -5.72 -4.13 5.08
CA ILE A 84 -5.94 -4.67 6.43
C ILE A 84 -5.46 -3.63 7.45
N SER A 85 -6.27 -3.38 8.49
CA SER A 85 -5.93 -2.41 9.53
C SER A 85 -4.85 -2.95 10.47
N SER A 86 -3.98 -2.07 11.00
CA SER A 86 -2.97 -2.45 12.00
C SER A 86 -3.55 -3.10 13.26
N LEU A 87 -4.81 -2.76 13.61
CA LEU A 87 -5.54 -3.33 14.74
C LEU A 87 -6.04 -4.76 14.48
N GLU A 88 -6.15 -5.15 13.21
CA GLU A 88 -6.63 -6.48 12.81
C GLU A 88 -5.47 -7.46 12.60
N LEU A 89 -4.24 -6.95 12.46
CA LEU A 89 -3.03 -7.76 12.23
C LEU A 89 -2.80 -8.85 13.29
N PRO A 90 -2.93 -8.60 14.61
CA PRO A 90 -2.73 -9.65 15.61
C PRO A 90 -3.67 -10.84 15.41
N THR A 91 -4.94 -10.56 15.09
CA THR A 91 -5.93 -11.61 14.83
C THR A 91 -5.67 -12.33 13.51
N MET A 92 -5.22 -11.62 12.48
CA MET A 92 -4.92 -12.17 11.16
C MET A 92 -3.70 -13.09 11.19
N MET A 93 -2.63 -12.68 11.89
CA MET A 93 -1.38 -13.42 12.00
C MET A 93 -1.41 -14.48 13.12
N GLY A 94 -2.36 -14.39 14.04
CA GLY A 94 -2.44 -15.28 15.20
C GLY A 94 -1.32 -15.04 16.22
N LEU A 95 -0.81 -13.81 16.27
CA LEU A 95 0.26 -13.36 17.16
C LEU A 95 -0.31 -12.49 18.29
N ASP A 96 0.47 -12.32 19.35
CA ASP A 96 0.10 -11.39 20.42
C ASP A 96 0.18 -9.93 19.95
N VAL A 97 -0.61 -9.05 20.57
CA VAL A 97 -0.61 -7.62 20.24
C VAL A 97 0.78 -7.02 20.44
N ASP A 98 1.47 -7.38 21.53
CA ASP A 98 2.80 -6.84 21.84
C ASP A 98 3.86 -7.28 20.81
N GLU A 99 3.69 -8.45 20.20
CA GLU A 99 4.60 -8.96 19.17
C GLU A 99 4.42 -8.20 17.88
N VAL A 100 3.17 -8.01 17.44
CA VAL A 100 2.86 -7.24 16.22
C VAL A 100 3.26 -5.77 16.39
N GLU A 101 3.04 -5.17 17.56
CA GLU A 101 3.45 -3.78 17.82
C GLU A 101 4.98 -3.61 17.70
N LYS A 102 5.78 -4.55 18.19
CA LYS A 102 7.25 -4.52 18.02
C LYS A 102 7.66 -4.60 16.55
N ILE A 103 6.99 -5.42 15.75
CA ILE A 103 7.30 -5.53 14.32
C ILE A 103 6.91 -4.24 13.59
N LEU A 104 5.76 -3.65 13.91
CA LEU A 104 5.35 -2.35 13.38
C LEU A 104 6.36 -1.25 13.75
N GLU A 105 6.87 -1.23 14.97
CA GLU A 105 7.90 -0.29 15.42
C GLU A 105 9.21 -0.48 14.65
N SER A 106 9.68 -1.72 14.47
CA SER A 106 10.83 -2.06 13.62
C SER A 106 10.67 -1.57 12.18
N LEU A 107 9.50 -1.78 11.58
CA LEU A 107 9.19 -1.35 10.21
C LEU A 107 9.15 0.17 10.07
N ILE A 108 8.68 0.89 11.10
CA ILE A 108 8.75 2.36 11.16
C ILE A 108 10.21 2.81 11.23
N ASP A 109 11.01 2.22 12.11
CA ASP A 109 12.42 2.57 12.28
C ASP A 109 13.25 2.34 11.02
N LYS A 110 12.95 1.27 10.27
CA LYS A 110 13.55 0.94 8.98
C LYS A 110 13.05 1.86 7.84
N GLY A 111 12.03 2.68 8.08
CA GLY A 111 11.47 3.62 7.10
C GLY A 111 10.49 3.01 6.10
N TYR A 112 9.96 1.81 6.39
CA TYR A 112 8.92 1.18 5.57
C TYR A 112 7.52 1.68 5.89
N LEU A 113 7.30 2.23 7.10
CA LEU A 113 6.02 2.73 7.56
C LEU A 113 6.15 4.12 8.18
N ASP A 114 5.14 4.96 7.95
CA ASP A 114 4.99 6.26 8.60
C ASP A 114 4.03 6.16 9.80
N LEU A 115 4.43 6.72 10.94
CA LEU A 115 3.55 6.80 12.11
C LEU A 115 2.48 7.89 11.91
N VAL A 116 1.24 7.47 11.65
CA VAL A 116 0.11 8.39 11.47
C VAL A 116 -0.52 8.82 12.80
N ARG A 117 -0.72 7.87 13.73
CA ARG A 117 -1.32 8.12 15.06
C ARG A 117 -1.03 6.97 16.03
N ILE A 118 -1.08 7.26 17.32
CA ILE A 118 -1.02 6.26 18.39
C ILE A 118 -2.41 6.16 19.05
N ARG A 119 -2.98 4.96 19.10
CA ARG A 119 -4.22 4.65 19.83
C ARG A 119 -3.87 3.95 21.13
N LYS A 120 -4.49 4.33 22.25
CA LYS A 120 -4.31 3.68 23.54
C LYS A 120 -5.58 2.94 23.93
N GLU A 121 -5.42 1.71 24.42
CA GLU A 121 -6.48 0.99 25.13
C GLU A 121 -6.48 1.42 26.61
N THR A 122 -7.68 1.60 27.19
CA THR A 122 -7.82 2.13 28.55
C THR A 122 -8.94 1.44 29.29
N GLU A 123 -8.72 1.16 30.57
CA GLU A 123 -9.74 0.64 31.49
C GLU A 123 -9.94 1.56 32.71
N LEU A 124 -11.12 1.46 33.32
CA LEU A 124 -11.46 2.20 34.54
C LEU A 124 -10.72 1.63 35.76
N THR A 125 -9.90 2.47 36.39
CA THR A 125 -9.30 2.19 37.71
C THR A 125 -10.36 2.16 38.82
N GLU A 126 -10.02 1.63 40.00
CA GLU A 126 -10.92 1.66 41.18
C GLU A 126 -11.40 3.07 41.51
N LYS A 127 -10.49 4.05 41.48
CA LYS A 127 -10.83 5.47 41.66
C LYS A 127 -11.77 5.95 40.56
N GLY A 128 -11.50 5.59 39.31
CA GLY A 128 -12.39 5.90 38.19
C GLY A 128 -13.79 5.36 38.41
N ARG A 129 -13.91 4.10 38.83
CA ARG A 129 -15.20 3.46 39.15
C ARG A 129 -15.92 4.17 40.30
N ALA A 130 -15.22 4.54 41.37
CA ALA A 130 -15.80 5.26 42.50
C ALA A 130 -16.36 6.64 42.11
N VAL A 131 -15.61 7.40 41.30
CA VAL A 131 -16.05 8.70 40.78
C VAL A 131 -17.25 8.52 39.85
N THR A 132 -17.19 7.55 38.93
CA THR A 132 -18.31 7.24 38.03
C THR A 132 -19.56 6.83 38.80
N ASN A 133 -19.43 6.03 39.86
CA ASN A 133 -20.57 5.67 40.71
C ASN A 133 -21.19 6.91 41.38
N TYR A 134 -20.37 7.83 41.88
CA TYR A 134 -20.87 9.09 42.46
C TYR A 134 -21.59 9.95 41.42
N ILE A 135 -21.06 10.03 40.19
CA ILE A 135 -21.70 10.76 39.08
C ILE A 135 -23.07 10.15 38.78
N ILE A 136 -23.14 8.82 38.64
CA ILE A 136 -24.38 8.11 38.30
C ILE A 136 -25.42 8.21 39.43
N SER A 137 -25.01 8.18 40.70
CA SER A 137 -25.93 8.26 41.84
C SER A 137 -26.50 9.65 42.09
N ASN A 138 -25.87 10.70 41.55
CA ASN A 138 -26.21 12.10 41.80
C ASN A 138 -26.73 12.83 40.54
N PHE A 139 -27.00 12.08 39.47
CA PHE A 139 -27.79 12.52 38.32
C PHE A 139 -29.28 12.39 38.62
#